data_AF-A0A7J4RAF1-F1
#
_entry.id   AF-A0A7J4RAF1-F1
#
_cell.length_a   1.000
_cell.length_b   1.000
_cell.length_c   1.000
_cell.angle_alpha   90.00
_cell.angle_beta   90.00
_cell.angle_gamma   90.00
#
_symmetry.space_group_name_H-M   'P 1'
#
loop_
_entity.id
_entity.type
_entity.pdbx_description
1 polymer ?
#
loop_
_entity_poly.entity_id
_entity_poly.type
_entity_poly.pdbx_seq_one_letter_code
_entity_poly.pdbx_strand_id
1 'polypeptide(L)' 'MRDVLKIRHVYIFQNEDSKHYFHLWVFPRHKWMNRFGRKIESVRPIIEYAKENMANEGVFKQVRAWVGRVRGFMDQR' A
#
# COMPACT_ATOMS: atom_id res chain seq x y z
N MET A 1 5.92 -3.20 -9.23
CA MET A 1 5.70 -3.75 -7.87
C MET A 1 6.04 -5.24 -7.74
N ARG A 2 5.59 -6.11 -8.65
CA ARG A 2 5.88 -7.55 -8.58
C ARG A 2 7.37 -7.86 -8.55
N ASP A 3 8.17 -7.22 -9.41
CA ASP A 3 9.59 -7.57 -9.54
C ASP A 3 10.42 -7.07 -8.36
N VAL A 4 10.11 -5.86 -7.89
CA VAL A 4 10.84 -5.14 -6.83
C VAL A 4 10.38 -5.53 -5.43
N LEU A 5 9.07 -5.56 -5.18
CA LEU A 5 8.48 -5.73 -3.84
C LEU A 5 7.79 -7.09 -3.65
N LYS A 6 7.75 -7.94 -4.68
CA LYS A 6 7.07 -9.26 -4.67
C LYS A 6 5.58 -9.19 -4.31
N ILE A 7 4.95 -8.04 -4.56
CA ILE A 7 3.49 -7.86 -4.41
C ILE A 7 2.79 -8.41 -5.65
N ARG A 8 1.83 -9.30 -5.44
CA ARG A 8 1.09 -9.98 -6.53
C ARG A 8 -0.16 -9.24 -6.96
N HIS A 9 -0.87 -8.64 -6.01
CA HIS A 9 -2.12 -7.93 -6.27
C HIS A 9 -2.01 -6.50 -5.75
N VAL A 10 -2.44 -5.55 -6.56
CA VAL A 10 -2.50 -4.14 -6.22
C VAL A 10 -3.90 -3.67 -6.56
N TYR A 11 -4.56 -3.02 -5.62
CA TYR A 11 -5.86 -2.40 -5.88
C TYR A 11 -5.62 -0.93 -6.18
N ILE A 12 -6.26 -0.43 -7.22
CA ILE A 12 -6.17 0.96 -7.62
C ILE A 12 -7.53 1.59 -7.36
N PHE A 13 -7.56 2.66 -6.56
CA PHE A 13 -8.76 3.44 -6.33
C PHE A 13 -8.53 4.84 -6.86
N GLN A 14 -9.40 5.26 -7.78
CA GLN A 14 -9.45 6.62 -8.26
C GLN A 14 -10.49 7.36 -7.43
N ASN A 15 -10.11 8.49 -6.85
CA ASN A 15 -11.01 9.37 -6.15
C ASN A 15 -10.92 10.76 -6.77
N GLU A 16 -12.05 11.24 -7.29
CA GLU A 16 -12.20 12.56 -7.89
C GLU A 16 -13.31 13.29 -7.15
N ASP A 17 -12.93 14.33 -6.42
CA ASP A 17 -13.84 15.23 -5.73
C ASP A 17 -13.36 16.66 -5.93
N SER A 18 -14.31 17.59 -6.13
CA SER A 18 -14.14 19.04 -6.02
C SER A 18 -13.33 19.51 -4.80
N LYS A 19 -13.36 18.79 -3.67
CA LYS A 19 -12.64 19.15 -2.43
C LYS A 19 -11.26 18.52 -2.30
N HIS A 20 -11.04 17.36 -2.89
CA HIS A 20 -9.82 16.58 -2.69
C HIS A 20 -8.96 16.46 -3.96
N TYR A 21 -9.32 17.13 -5.06
CA TYR A 21 -8.63 16.99 -6.35
C TYR A 21 -8.58 15.52 -6.82
N PHE A 22 -7.79 15.26 -7.86
CA PHE A 22 -7.56 13.91 -8.37
C PHE A 22 -6.56 13.17 -7.48
N HIS A 23 -7.01 12.07 -6.86
CA HIS A 23 -6.16 11.16 -6.10
C HIS A 23 -6.23 9.74 -6.65
N LEU A 24 -5.05 9.16 -6.93
CA LEU A 24 -4.90 7.75 -7.25
C LEU A 24 -4.29 7.01 -6.07
N TRP A 25 -5.06 6.11 -5.47
CA TRP A 25 -4.62 5.25 -4.39
C TRP A 25 -4.10 3.95 -4.98
N VAL A 26 -2.84 3.63 -4.70
CA VAL A 26 -2.23 2.36 -5.07
C VAL A 26 -2.08 1.53 -3.80
N PHE A 27 -2.87 0.47 -3.67
CA PHE A 27 -2.99 -0.31 -2.44
C PHE A 27 -2.44 -1.75 -2.62
N PRO A 28 -1.18 -2.00 -2.21
CA PRO A 28 -0.55 -3.32 -2.31
C PRO A 28 -1.20 -4.33 -1.37
N ARG A 29 -1.60 -5.50 -1.89
CA ARG A 29 -2.20 -6.57 -1.09
C ARG A 29 -1.16 -7.55 -0.59
N HIS A 30 -1.00 -7.60 0.73
CA HIS A 30 -0.19 -8.60 1.42
C HIS A 30 -1.03 -9.81 1.85
N LYS A 31 -0.39 -10.98 2.05
CA LYS A 31 -1.10 -12.22 2.43
C LYS A 31 -1.92 -12.09 3.71
N TRP A 32 -1.39 -11.39 4.72
CA TRP A 32 -2.07 -11.19 6.01
C TRP A 32 -3.38 -10.41 5.88
N MET A 33 -3.54 -9.60 4.83
CA MET A 33 -4.75 -8.80 4.59
C MET A 33 -5.93 -9.65 4.14
N ASN A 34 -5.71 -10.91 3.73
CA ASN A 34 -6.77 -11.77 3.23
C ASN A 34 -7.88 -12.04 4.26
N ARG A 35 -7.56 -11.98 5.56
CA ARG A 35 -8.54 -12.17 6.63
C ARG A 35 -9.62 -11.09 6.70
N PHE A 36 -9.36 -9.91 6.14
CA PHE A 36 -10.33 -8.80 6.08
C PHE A 36 -11.23 -8.88 4.84
N GLY A 37 -11.07 -9.91 4.01
CA GLY A 37 -11.75 -10.03 2.72
C GLY A 37 -11.06 -9.25 1.61
N ARG A 38 -11.68 -9.27 0.42
CA ARG A 38 -11.10 -8.71 -0.83
C ARG A 38 -11.91 -7.55 -1.42
N LYS A 39 -13.04 -7.20 -0.85
CA LYS A 39 -13.89 -6.10 -1.31
C LYS A 39 -13.37 -4.74 -0.81
N ILE A 40 -13.88 -3.64 -1.34
CA ILE A 40 -13.40 -2.29 -1.03
C ILE A 40 -13.59 -1.92 0.44
N GLU A 41 -14.64 -2.43 1.07
CA GLU A 41 -14.95 -2.23 2.48
C GLU A 41 -13.86 -2.82 3.40
N SER A 42 -13.02 -3.74 2.88
CA SER A 42 -11.88 -4.29 3.62
C SER A 42 -10.73 -3.30 3.81
N VAL A 43 -10.62 -2.25 2.99
CA VAL A 43 -9.48 -1.33 2.99
C VAL A 43 -9.37 -0.59 4.32
N ARG A 44 -10.49 -0.07 4.83
CA ARG A 44 -10.51 0.68 6.09
C ARG A 44 -10.08 -0.19 7.29
N PRO A 45 -10.65 -1.38 7.53
CA PRO A 45 -10.19 -2.30 8.58
C PRO A 45 -8.71 -2.68 8.46
N ILE A 46 -8.18 -2.83 7.23
CA ILE A 46 -6.76 -3.13 7.02
C ILE A 46 -5.89 -1.97 7.48
N ILE A 47 -6.26 -0.73 7.13
CA ILE A 47 -5.52 0.48 7.53
C ILE A 47 -5.58 0.66 9.05
N GLU A 48 -6.75 0.50 9.66
CA GLU A 48 -6.94 0.58 11.12
C GLU A 48 -6.06 -0.46 11.83
N TYR A 49 -6.11 -1.72 11.39
CA TYR A 49 -5.25 -2.77 11.94
C TYR A 49 -3.75 -2.43 11.81
N ALA A 50 -3.31 -1.94 10.65
CA ALA A 50 -1.92 -1.57 10.43
C ALA A 50 -1.48 -0.42 11.35
N LYS A 51 -2.35 0.57 11.58
CA LYS A 51 -2.07 1.67 12.53
C LYS A 51 -1.88 1.16 13.95
N GLU A 52 -2.75 0.27 14.41
CA GLU A 52 -2.73 -0.23 15.79
C GLU A 52 -1.60 -1.23 16.05
N ASN A 53 -1.27 -2.07 15.06
CA ASN A 53 -0.39 -3.22 15.26
C ASN A 53 0.98 -3.10 14.57
N MET A 54 1.11 -2.19 13.60
CA MET A 54 2.27 -2.12 12.72
C MET A 54 2.91 -0.74 12.67
N ALA A 55 2.40 0.25 13.42
CA ALA A 55 3.01 1.58 13.53
C ALA A 55 4.18 1.58 14.53
N ASN A 56 5.25 0.85 14.21
CA ASN A 56 6.47 0.79 15.01
C ASN A 56 7.71 1.08 14.16
N GLU A 57 8.82 1.45 14.82
CA GLU A 57 10.06 1.86 14.14
C GLU A 57 10.62 0.82 13.18
N GLY A 58 10.51 -0.47 13.53
CA GLY A 58 10.98 -1.57 12.70
C GLY A 58 10.23 -1.64 11.37
N VAL A 59 8.91 -1.47 11.40
CA VAL A 59 8.08 -1.40 10.19
C VAL A 59 8.40 -0.13 9.40
N PHE A 60 8.51 1.03 10.06
CA PHE A 60 8.87 2.28 9.36
C PHE A 60 10.22 2.19 8.65
N LYS A 61 11.22 1.54 9.26
CA LYS A 61 12.52 1.29 8.64
C LYS A 61 12.41 0.41 7.39
N GLN A 62 11.58 -0.64 7.43
CA GLN A 62 11.32 -1.50 6.28
C GLN A 62 10.62 -0.74 5.15
N VAL A 63 9.61 0.07 5.47
CA VAL A 63 8.89 0.89 4.49
C VAL A 63 9.84 1.86 3.80
N ARG A 64 10.72 2.55 4.53
CA ARG A 64 11.75 3.43 3.94
C ARG A 64 12.68 2.68 2.99
N ALA A 65 13.11 1.47 3.36
CA ALA A 65 13.94 0.64 2.50
C ALA A 65 13.22 0.23 1.20
N TRP A 66 11.92 -0.11 1.28
CA TRP A 66 11.12 -0.41 0.10
C TRP A 66 10.91 0.80 -0.82
N VAL A 67 10.68 1.99 -0.26
CA VAL A 67 10.61 3.24 -1.02
C VAL A 67 11.90 3.47 -1.80
N GLY A 68 13.07 3.28 -1.16
CA GLY A 68 14.37 3.39 -1.83
C GLY A 68 14.52 2.42 -3.01
N ARG A 69 14.07 1.17 -2.86
CA ARG A 69 14.09 0.17 -3.95
C ARG A 69 13.19 0.54 -5.11
N VAL A 70 11.97 1.03 -4.82
CA VAL A 70 11.03 1.46 -5.86
C VAL A 70 11.58 2.66 -6.62
N ARG A 71 12.12 3.66 -5.90
CA ARG A 71 12.74 4.83 -6.51
C ARG A 71 13.88 4.43 -7.46
N GLY A 72 14.83 3.63 -6.99
CA GLY A 72 15.94 3.17 -7.83
C GLY A 72 15.50 2.36 -9.06
N PHE A 73 14.40 1.61 -8.96
CA PHE A 73 13.82 0.92 -10.13
C PHE A 73 13.14 1.89 -11.12
N MET A 74 12.52 2.96 -10.62
CA MET A 74 11.88 3.98 -11.47
C MET A 74 12.92 4.85 -12.17
N ASP A 75 14.03 5.18 -11.51
CA ASP A 75 15.10 6.01 -12.08
C ASP A 75 15.88 5.29 -13.21
N GLN A 76 15.77 3.97 -13.31
CA GLN A 76 16.42 3.14 -14.34
C GLN A 76 15.55 2.95 -15.60
N ARG A 77 14.36 3.54 -15.64
CA ARG A 77 13.40 3.44 -16.75
C ARG A 77 13.13 4.81 -17.34
#